data_AF-A0A2N5YT80-F1
#
_entry.id   AF-A0A2N5YT80-F1
#
_cell.length_a   1.000
_cell.length_b   1.000
_cell.length_c   1.000
_cell.angle_alpha   90.00
_cell.angle_beta   90.00
_cell.angle_gamma   90.00
#
_symmetry.space_group_name_H-M   'P 1'
#
loop_
_entity.id
_entity.type
_entity.pdbx_description
1 polymer ?
#
loop_
_entity_poly.entity_id
_entity_poly.type
_entity_poly.pdbx_seq_one_letter_code
_entity_poly.pdbx_strand_id
1 'polypeptide(L)'
;MKKFVFVVTGGKEHIEELNFSLQFIRNFSKNEIIVLTDIQRNEIPILHDKIIDIRTPIEYNNHQASIYIKTGINKFLEKGHTYCYLDGDIVAINSNIDKIFSHYSSPISFASDHCKINEFSPHAMNCNCVEGNAKEEGIFNMKLSETFGKINLTDPIIKKQSEELREQFKKYKAKPFLNLLNNIRYLLLRYVLPVNEFNLTAFRFNKSNKCWYNSENQIILFDYPYYEKQLWGTSGIRFNKECNFWETKEGKKFEFKAPKCNHLTEYLFKEYNVNIPFNWQHWNGGVFLFDDSSEDFLNYWHDKTIKEFSNDYTKTRDQGTLALTVWKFGLQNHPNIPKEYNWITEYANNDIQWDKSKGYTFDGFRSEFKPNFMHIYHEWGNKDWSIWDSVIQLQEKLDQ
;
A
#
# COMPACT_ATOMS: atom_id res chain seq x y z
N MET A 1 12.21 -29.83 8.14
CA MET A 1 12.98 -29.11 7.08
C MET A 1 12.29 -27.78 6.76
N LYS A 2 12.96 -26.84 6.07
CA LYS A 2 12.42 -25.50 5.76
C LYS A 2 11.93 -25.43 4.31
N LYS A 3 10.74 -24.88 4.08
CA LYS A 3 10.16 -24.76 2.73
C LYS A 3 9.41 -23.45 2.53
N PHE A 4 9.46 -22.89 1.34
CA PHE A 4 8.60 -21.78 0.93
C PHE A 4 7.32 -22.32 0.30
N VAL A 5 6.21 -21.62 0.52
CA VAL A 5 4.90 -22.00 -0.01
C VAL A 5 4.22 -20.77 -0.60
N PHE A 6 3.72 -20.91 -1.83
CA PHE A 6 2.85 -19.94 -2.46
C PHE A 6 1.45 -20.54 -2.63
N VAL A 7 0.45 -19.66 -2.67
CA VAL A 7 -0.93 -20.00 -3.04
C VAL A 7 -1.36 -19.09 -4.17
N VAL A 8 -1.92 -19.67 -5.22
CA VAL A 8 -2.55 -18.90 -6.30
C VAL A 8 -3.73 -19.70 -6.85
N THR A 9 -4.77 -19.00 -7.30
CA THR A 9 -5.83 -19.58 -8.12
C THR A 9 -6.41 -18.51 -9.02
N GLY A 10 -6.72 -18.87 -10.27
CA GLY A 10 -7.63 -18.08 -11.09
C GLY A 10 -7.01 -17.31 -12.25
N GLY A 11 -7.21 -15.99 -12.23
CA GLY A 11 -6.95 -15.08 -13.35
C GLY A 11 -5.49 -15.06 -13.78
N LYS A 12 -5.27 -14.85 -15.08
CA LYS A 12 -3.95 -14.79 -15.70
C LYS A 12 -2.99 -13.85 -14.96
N GLU A 13 -3.46 -12.68 -14.53
CA GLU A 13 -2.69 -11.64 -13.85
C GLU A 13 -1.98 -12.17 -12.59
N HIS A 14 -2.71 -12.87 -11.72
CA HIS A 14 -2.16 -13.41 -10.47
C HIS A 14 -1.16 -14.55 -10.71
N ILE A 15 -1.36 -15.33 -11.77
CA ILE A 15 -0.44 -16.40 -12.14
C ILE A 15 0.82 -15.84 -12.80
N GLU A 16 0.71 -14.75 -13.58
CA GLU A 16 1.87 -14.02 -14.12
C GLU A 16 2.70 -13.39 -13.00
N GLU A 17 2.07 -12.77 -12.00
CA GLU A 17 2.72 -12.26 -10.79
C GLU A 17 3.48 -13.37 -10.06
N LEU A 18 2.82 -14.50 -9.78
CA LEU A 18 3.47 -15.65 -9.15
C LEU A 18 4.64 -16.18 -9.99
N ASN A 19 4.43 -16.41 -11.30
CA ASN A 19 5.47 -16.95 -12.18
C ASN A 19 6.69 -16.04 -12.24
N PHE A 20 6.48 -14.72 -12.17
CA PHE A 20 7.54 -13.75 -12.05
C PHE A 20 8.26 -13.86 -10.70
N SER A 21 7.53 -13.81 -9.58
CA SER A 21 8.09 -13.95 -8.22
C SER A 21 8.88 -15.26 -8.03
N LEU A 22 8.41 -16.35 -8.64
CA LEU A 22 9.07 -17.65 -8.61
C LEU A 22 10.48 -17.63 -9.24
N GLN A 23 10.75 -16.78 -10.25
CA GLN A 23 12.08 -16.65 -10.85
C GLN A 23 13.10 -16.17 -9.81
N PHE A 24 12.72 -15.15 -9.03
CA PHE A 24 13.60 -14.54 -8.04
C PHE A 24 13.88 -15.47 -6.87
N ILE A 25 12.83 -16.07 -6.30
CA ILE A 25 13.01 -16.93 -5.13
C ILE A 25 13.82 -18.19 -5.47
N ARG A 26 13.64 -18.77 -6.67
CA ARG A 26 14.46 -19.92 -7.13
C ARG A 26 15.93 -19.55 -7.28
N ASN A 27 16.23 -18.32 -7.68
CA ASN A 27 17.60 -17.88 -7.79
C ASN A 27 18.28 -17.69 -6.42
N PHE A 28 17.54 -17.16 -5.44
CA PHE A 28 18.12 -16.74 -4.16
C PHE A 28 18.00 -17.77 -3.03
N SER A 29 17.03 -18.67 -3.08
CA SER A 29 16.75 -19.67 -2.05
C SER A 29 17.40 -21.01 -2.37
N LYS A 30 17.88 -21.71 -1.33
CA LYS A 30 18.23 -23.14 -1.42
C LYS A 30 17.13 -24.04 -0.88
N ASN A 31 16.14 -23.47 -0.20
CA ASN A 31 15.00 -24.20 0.33
C ASN A 31 14.01 -24.56 -0.79
N GLU A 32 13.35 -25.69 -0.59
CA GLU A 32 12.29 -26.16 -1.48
C GLU A 32 11.14 -25.17 -1.54
N ILE A 33 10.57 -25.00 -2.74
CA ILE A 33 9.40 -24.16 -3.00
C ILE A 33 8.25 -25.09 -3.37
N ILE A 34 7.06 -24.79 -2.87
CA ILE A 34 5.82 -25.51 -3.16
C ILE A 34 4.79 -24.48 -3.60
N VAL A 35 4.01 -24.80 -4.63
CA VAL A 35 2.85 -23.99 -5.03
C VAL A 35 1.57 -24.80 -4.80
N LEU A 36 0.64 -24.23 -4.05
CA LEU A 36 -0.69 -24.76 -3.84
C LEU A 36 -1.67 -24.03 -4.76
N THR A 37 -2.52 -24.76 -5.46
CA THR A 37 -3.46 -24.19 -6.43
C THR A 37 -4.63 -25.12 -6.68
N ASP A 38 -5.71 -24.60 -7.26
CA ASP A 38 -6.74 -25.38 -7.95
C ASP A 38 -6.48 -25.28 -9.46
N ILE A 39 -5.90 -26.31 -10.07
CA ILE A 39 -5.44 -26.25 -11.47
C ILE A 39 -6.62 -25.98 -12.43
N GLN A 40 -7.83 -26.44 -12.10
CA GLN A 40 -9.00 -26.29 -12.98
C GLN A 40 -9.47 -24.84 -13.10
N ARG A 41 -9.07 -23.97 -12.16
CA ARG A 41 -9.42 -22.55 -12.13
C ARG A 41 -8.42 -21.67 -12.85
N ASN A 42 -7.23 -22.19 -13.14
CA ASN A 42 -6.11 -21.39 -13.64
C ASN A 42 -6.25 -21.13 -15.14
N GLU A 43 -6.19 -19.86 -15.52
CA GLU A 43 -6.25 -19.45 -16.94
C GLU A 43 -4.96 -19.78 -17.71
N ILE A 44 -3.82 -19.81 -17.02
CA ILE A 44 -2.50 -20.13 -17.59
C ILE A 44 -1.74 -21.12 -16.67
N PRO A 45 -0.76 -21.87 -17.19
CA PRO A 45 0.02 -22.78 -16.35
C PRO A 45 0.93 -22.03 -15.37
N ILE A 46 1.11 -22.61 -14.18
CA ILE A 46 2.16 -22.23 -13.24
C ILE A 46 3.45 -22.88 -13.70
N LEU A 47 4.50 -22.09 -13.88
CA LEU A 47 5.79 -22.53 -14.39
C LEU A 47 6.67 -23.08 -13.27
N HIS A 48 6.19 -24.09 -12.54
CA HIS A 48 6.89 -24.73 -11.41
C HIS A 48 6.68 -26.24 -11.37
N ASP A 49 7.65 -26.95 -10.82
CA ASP A 49 7.66 -28.41 -10.81
C ASP A 49 6.87 -28.98 -9.62
N LYS A 50 6.94 -28.31 -8.46
CA LYS A 50 6.34 -28.78 -7.20
C LYS A 50 5.01 -28.09 -6.95
N ILE A 51 3.99 -28.59 -7.63
CA ILE A 51 2.62 -28.12 -7.52
C ILE A 51 1.76 -29.16 -6.79
N ILE A 52 0.96 -28.71 -5.83
CA ILE A 52 -0.08 -29.52 -5.19
C ILE A 52 -1.43 -29.00 -5.67
N ASP A 53 -2.15 -29.84 -6.41
CA ASP A 53 -3.49 -29.55 -6.90
C ASP A 53 -4.54 -29.80 -5.80
N ILE A 54 -5.33 -28.79 -5.50
CA ILE A 54 -6.34 -28.77 -4.45
C ILE A 54 -7.67 -28.36 -5.08
N ARG A 55 -8.62 -29.29 -5.10
CA ARG A 55 -9.98 -28.96 -5.54
C ARG A 55 -10.68 -28.12 -4.48
N THR A 56 -11.04 -26.91 -4.86
CA THR A 56 -11.84 -26.00 -4.03
C THR A 56 -13.34 -26.19 -4.31
N PRO A 57 -14.23 -25.81 -3.38
CA PRO A 57 -15.68 -25.83 -3.61
C PRO A 57 -16.06 -25.09 -4.89
N ILE A 58 -16.95 -25.67 -5.69
CA ILE A 58 -17.26 -25.19 -7.05
C ILE A 58 -17.95 -23.82 -7.03
N GLU A 59 -18.70 -23.55 -5.97
CA GLU A 59 -19.42 -22.30 -5.73
C GLU A 59 -18.50 -21.11 -5.43
N TYR A 60 -17.24 -21.35 -5.07
CA TYR A 60 -16.29 -20.28 -4.81
C TYR A 60 -15.83 -19.63 -6.12
N ASN A 61 -15.72 -18.31 -6.10
CA ASN A 61 -14.97 -17.60 -7.13
C ASN A 61 -13.45 -17.76 -6.91
N ASN A 62 -12.65 -17.27 -7.86
CA ASN A 62 -11.18 -17.40 -7.80
C ASN A 62 -10.57 -16.75 -6.55
N HIS A 63 -11.11 -15.61 -6.10
CA HIS A 63 -10.64 -14.92 -4.90
C HIS A 63 -10.92 -15.73 -3.62
N GLN A 64 -12.14 -16.27 -3.50
CA GLN A 64 -12.53 -17.17 -2.40
C GLN A 64 -11.73 -18.47 -2.40
N ALA A 65 -11.48 -19.05 -3.57
CA ALA A 65 -10.68 -20.27 -3.72
C ALA A 65 -9.23 -20.06 -3.22
N SER A 66 -8.60 -18.95 -3.59
CA SER A 66 -7.26 -18.59 -3.11
C SER A 66 -7.22 -18.44 -1.60
N ILE A 67 -8.18 -17.69 -1.02
CA ILE A 67 -8.30 -17.51 0.43
C ILE A 67 -8.55 -18.85 1.15
N TYR A 68 -9.37 -19.73 0.58
CA TYR A 68 -9.65 -21.05 1.15
C TYR A 68 -8.37 -21.88 1.29
N ILE A 69 -7.54 -21.92 0.23
CA ILE A 69 -6.27 -22.64 0.25
C ILE A 69 -5.28 -21.98 1.21
N LYS A 70 -5.14 -20.64 1.16
CA LYS A 70 -4.23 -19.86 2.01
C LYS A 70 -4.49 -20.04 3.49
N THR A 71 -5.74 -19.88 3.91
CA THR A 71 -6.07 -19.98 5.34
C THR A 71 -6.07 -21.43 5.83
N GLY A 72 -6.39 -22.39 4.95
CA GLY A 72 -6.37 -23.83 5.24
C GLY A 72 -5.03 -24.51 4.95
N ILE A 73 -3.95 -23.75 4.77
CA ILE A 73 -2.67 -24.22 4.24
C ILE A 73 -2.09 -25.45 4.95
N ASN A 74 -2.29 -25.56 6.27
CA ASN A 74 -1.83 -26.70 7.08
C ASN A 74 -2.53 -28.03 6.74
N LYS A 75 -3.69 -27.99 6.08
CA LYS A 75 -4.46 -29.17 5.70
C LYS A 75 -3.91 -29.86 4.44
N PHE A 76 -3.10 -29.14 3.65
CA PHE A 76 -2.65 -29.56 2.33
C PHE A 76 -1.15 -29.86 2.25
N LEU A 77 -0.42 -29.57 3.33
CA LEU A 77 1.02 -29.76 3.42
C LEU A 77 1.36 -30.93 4.35
N GLU A 78 2.51 -31.56 4.11
CA GLU A 78 3.04 -32.60 4.98
C GLU A 78 3.49 -32.03 6.34
N LYS A 79 3.39 -32.86 7.38
CA LYS A 79 3.82 -32.52 8.75
C LYS A 79 5.34 -32.65 8.90
N GLY A 80 5.94 -32.02 9.92
CA GLY A 80 7.37 -32.12 10.24
C GLY A 80 8.26 -31.07 9.58
N HIS A 81 7.65 -29.99 9.08
CA HIS A 81 8.34 -28.91 8.37
C HIS A 81 8.00 -27.55 8.95
N THR A 82 8.96 -26.63 8.83
CA THR A 82 8.70 -25.20 9.04
C THR A 82 8.50 -24.58 7.67
N TYR A 83 7.35 -23.98 7.47
CA TYR A 83 6.95 -23.37 6.22
C TYR A 83 7.01 -21.84 6.32
N CYS A 84 7.32 -21.20 5.21
CA CYS A 84 7.14 -19.76 5.01
C CYS A 84 6.14 -19.57 3.88
N TYR A 85 4.95 -19.08 4.21
CA TYR A 85 3.99 -18.62 3.21
C TYR A 85 4.42 -17.27 2.65
N LEU A 86 4.25 -17.09 1.33
CA LEU A 86 4.44 -15.84 0.60
C LEU A 86 3.26 -15.62 -0.35
N ASP A 87 2.72 -14.39 -0.40
CA ASP A 87 1.80 -13.98 -1.46
C ASP A 87 2.54 -13.97 -2.83
N GLY A 88 1.77 -14.09 -3.93
CA GLY A 88 2.32 -14.21 -5.29
C GLY A 88 3.03 -12.97 -5.82
N ASP A 89 2.79 -11.82 -5.19
CA ASP A 89 3.34 -10.50 -5.51
C ASP A 89 4.59 -10.14 -4.68
N ILE A 90 5.24 -11.16 -4.10
CA ILE A 90 6.47 -11.01 -3.31
C ILE A 90 7.71 -11.35 -4.13
N VAL A 91 8.58 -10.34 -4.32
CA VAL A 91 9.85 -10.47 -5.04
C VAL A 91 11.02 -10.62 -4.06
N ALA A 92 11.78 -11.71 -4.21
CA ALA A 92 13.04 -11.92 -3.50
C ALA A 92 14.17 -11.05 -4.07
N ILE A 93 14.95 -10.41 -3.21
CA ILE A 93 15.95 -9.41 -3.63
C ILE A 93 17.38 -9.94 -3.55
N ASN A 94 17.64 -10.85 -2.60
CA ASN A 94 18.97 -11.35 -2.33
C ASN A 94 18.93 -12.71 -1.60
N SER A 95 20.07 -13.37 -1.44
CA SER A 95 20.18 -14.71 -0.85
C SER A 95 19.97 -14.80 0.68
N ASN A 96 19.80 -13.67 1.38
CA ASN A 96 19.47 -13.68 2.81
C ASN A 96 18.00 -14.03 3.09
N ILE A 97 17.17 -14.25 2.06
CA ILE A 97 15.78 -14.67 2.23
C ILE A 97 15.64 -15.94 3.08
N ASP A 98 16.57 -16.89 2.99
CA ASP A 98 16.56 -18.13 3.78
C ASP A 98 16.73 -17.90 5.29
N LYS A 99 17.23 -16.73 5.69
CA LYS A 99 17.33 -16.36 7.11
C LYS A 99 15.97 -16.02 7.72
N ILE A 100 14.91 -15.82 6.92
CA ILE A 100 13.55 -15.59 7.43
C ILE A 100 13.13 -16.66 8.45
N PHE A 101 13.50 -17.92 8.20
CA PHE A 101 13.15 -19.04 9.08
C PHE A 101 13.78 -18.94 10.48
N SER A 102 14.81 -18.13 10.72
CA SER A 102 15.31 -17.90 12.09
C SER A 102 14.43 -16.94 12.90
N HIS A 103 13.44 -16.31 12.27
CA HIS A 103 12.46 -15.45 12.93
C HIS A 103 11.17 -16.20 13.32
N TYR A 104 11.10 -17.51 13.09
CA TYR A 104 9.98 -18.31 13.54
C TYR A 104 9.93 -18.35 15.07
N SER A 105 8.78 -18.00 15.62
CA SER A 105 8.37 -18.15 17.01
C SER A 105 7.02 -18.86 17.04
N SER A 106 6.94 -19.92 17.85
CA SER A 106 5.73 -20.74 18.00
C SER A 106 4.62 -19.96 18.72
N PRO A 107 3.34 -20.15 18.36
CA PRO A 107 2.84 -21.14 17.40
C PRO A 107 2.97 -20.72 15.95
N ILE A 108 2.99 -19.42 15.64
CA ILE A 108 3.02 -18.87 14.27
C ILE A 108 3.61 -17.47 14.31
N SER A 109 4.31 -17.06 13.25
CA SER A 109 4.90 -15.71 13.17
C SER A 109 4.48 -14.99 11.90
N PHE A 110 3.95 -13.78 12.04
CA PHE A 110 3.54 -12.92 10.92
C PHE A 110 4.40 -11.67 10.85
N ALA A 111 4.49 -11.08 9.67
CA ALA A 111 4.95 -9.70 9.53
C ALA A 111 3.87 -8.70 10.00
N SER A 112 4.30 -7.50 10.40
CA SER A 112 3.36 -6.39 10.62
C SER A 112 2.85 -5.85 9.27
N ASP A 113 1.60 -5.40 9.25
CA ASP A 113 1.06 -4.63 8.13
C ASP A 113 1.57 -3.18 8.16
N HIS A 114 1.37 -2.44 7.08
CA HIS A 114 1.69 -1.01 6.97
C HIS A 114 0.63 -0.12 7.65
N CYS A 115 -0.58 -0.63 7.89
CA CYS A 115 -1.71 0.14 8.42
C CYS A 115 -2.19 -0.32 9.81
N LYS A 116 -2.87 0.59 10.53
CA LYS A 116 -3.60 0.23 11.77
C LYS A 116 -4.95 -0.39 11.44
N ILE A 117 -5.52 -1.15 12.37
CA ILE A 117 -6.80 -1.83 12.13
C ILE A 117 -7.95 -0.87 11.76
N ASN A 118 -7.96 0.36 12.28
CA ASN A 118 -8.97 1.37 11.93
C ASN A 118 -8.79 1.99 10.53
N GLU A 119 -7.56 1.99 10.00
CA GLU A 119 -7.25 2.38 8.62
C GLU A 119 -7.63 1.25 7.65
N PHE A 120 -7.46 -0.01 8.07
CA PHE A 120 -7.88 -1.16 7.29
C PHE A 120 -9.41 -1.35 7.26
N SER A 121 -10.10 -1.03 8.35
CA SER A 121 -11.54 -1.30 8.55
C SER A 121 -12.45 -0.88 7.39
N PRO A 122 -12.35 0.33 6.79
CA PRO A 122 -13.18 0.71 5.64
C PRO A 122 -13.03 -0.21 4.41
N HIS A 123 -11.88 -0.86 4.25
CA HIS A 123 -11.57 -1.78 3.16
C HIS A 123 -11.94 -3.23 3.48
N ALA A 124 -12.27 -3.53 4.74
CA ALA A 124 -12.68 -4.84 5.23
C ALA A 124 -14.20 -4.99 5.39
N MET A 125 -14.92 -3.88 5.58
CA MET A 125 -16.35 -3.87 5.85
C MET A 125 -17.14 -3.37 4.64
N ASN A 126 -18.36 -3.87 4.44
CA ASN A 126 -19.33 -3.28 3.50
C ASN A 126 -19.99 -2.03 4.10
N CYS A 127 -19.16 -1.06 4.48
CA CYS A 127 -19.57 0.22 5.04
C CYS A 127 -19.34 1.36 4.05
N ASN A 128 -20.10 2.45 4.18
CA ASN A 128 -20.05 3.60 3.28
C ASN A 128 -18.90 4.58 3.58
N CYS A 129 -17.87 4.17 4.33
CA CYS A 129 -16.81 5.08 4.79
C CYS A 129 -15.89 5.54 3.65
N VAL A 130 -15.55 4.63 2.73
CA VAL A 130 -14.70 4.96 1.57
C VAL A 130 -15.46 5.87 0.61
N GLU A 131 -16.71 5.54 0.30
CA GLU A 131 -17.60 6.32 -0.55
C GLU A 131 -17.94 7.66 0.09
N GLY A 132 -18.12 7.69 1.42
CA GLY A 132 -18.31 8.89 2.21
C GLY A 132 -17.12 9.85 2.05
N ASN A 133 -15.90 9.35 2.26
CA ASN A 133 -14.69 10.15 2.08
C ASN A 133 -14.56 10.68 0.64
N ALA A 134 -14.76 9.84 -0.37
CA ALA A 134 -14.73 10.26 -1.77
C ALA A 134 -15.77 11.33 -2.11
N LYS A 135 -16.98 11.23 -1.53
CA LYS A 135 -18.01 12.28 -1.66
C LYS A 135 -17.56 13.60 -1.03
N GLU A 136 -16.89 13.56 0.11
CA GLU A 136 -16.36 14.77 0.75
C GLU A 136 -15.27 15.44 -0.07
N GLU A 137 -14.37 14.65 -0.67
CA GLU A 137 -13.38 15.14 -1.63
C GLU A 137 -14.05 15.78 -2.86
N GLY A 138 -15.09 15.14 -3.40
CA GLY A 138 -15.89 15.70 -4.49
C GLY A 138 -16.52 17.05 -4.13
N ILE A 139 -17.11 17.17 -2.93
CA ILE A 139 -17.69 18.43 -2.44
C ILE A 139 -16.62 19.51 -2.30
N PHE A 140 -15.45 19.17 -1.78
CA PHE A 140 -14.35 20.11 -1.66
C PHE A 140 -13.87 20.62 -3.03
N ASN A 141 -13.65 19.72 -3.98
CA ASN A 141 -13.20 20.08 -5.33
C ASN A 141 -14.27 20.88 -6.09
N MET A 142 -15.55 20.58 -5.88
CA MET A 142 -16.65 21.40 -6.40
C MET A 142 -16.59 22.82 -5.85
N LYS A 143 -16.39 22.99 -4.54
CA LYS A 143 -16.24 24.31 -3.90
C LYS A 143 -15.02 25.05 -4.43
N LEU A 144 -13.87 24.40 -4.59
CA LEU A 144 -12.72 25.03 -5.27
C LEU A 144 -13.06 25.44 -6.70
N SER A 145 -13.85 24.61 -7.40
CA SER A 145 -14.19 24.85 -8.80
C SER A 145 -15.07 26.08 -9.02
N GLU A 146 -15.82 26.51 -8.01
CA GLU A 146 -16.57 27.79 -8.06
C GLU A 146 -15.64 29.01 -8.20
N THR A 147 -14.39 28.92 -7.72
CA THR A 147 -13.40 30.00 -7.81
C THR A 147 -12.48 29.84 -9.03
N PHE A 148 -12.09 28.60 -9.35
CA PHE A 148 -11.03 28.32 -10.32
C PHE A 148 -11.53 27.72 -11.66
N GLY A 149 -12.83 27.44 -11.80
CA GLY A 149 -13.32 26.57 -12.85
C GLY A 149 -12.94 25.10 -12.56
N LYS A 150 -12.82 24.24 -13.57
CA LYS A 150 -12.51 22.82 -13.34
C LYS A 150 -11.15 22.64 -12.65
N ILE A 151 -11.14 22.27 -11.36
CA ILE A 151 -9.95 21.95 -10.57
C ILE A 151 -10.20 20.72 -9.70
N ASN A 152 -9.19 19.86 -9.58
CA ASN A 152 -9.21 18.72 -8.66
C ASN A 152 -7.85 18.61 -7.96
N LEU A 153 -7.74 19.15 -6.76
CA LEU A 153 -6.48 19.10 -5.99
C LEU A 153 -6.30 17.79 -5.22
N THR A 154 -7.33 16.92 -5.19
CA THR A 154 -7.22 15.58 -4.59
C THR A 154 -6.86 14.52 -5.62
N ASP A 155 -6.82 14.87 -6.91
CA ASP A 155 -6.31 13.98 -7.96
C ASP A 155 -4.87 13.55 -7.67
N PRO A 156 -4.55 12.24 -7.69
CA PRO A 156 -3.21 11.75 -7.33
C PRO A 156 -2.08 12.33 -8.18
N ILE A 157 -2.30 12.53 -9.48
CA ILE A 157 -1.29 13.07 -10.42
C ILE A 157 -1.05 14.54 -10.10
N ILE A 158 -2.13 15.32 -9.95
CA ILE A 158 -2.05 16.74 -9.59
C ILE A 158 -1.39 16.91 -8.22
N LYS A 159 -1.74 16.07 -7.26
CA LYS A 159 -1.14 16.08 -5.91
C LYS A 159 0.36 15.81 -5.98
N LYS A 160 0.79 14.79 -6.73
CA LYS A 160 2.22 14.48 -6.95
C LYS A 160 2.96 15.66 -7.58
N GLN A 161 2.43 16.25 -8.65
CA GLN A 161 3.01 17.44 -9.30
C GLN A 161 3.10 18.64 -8.36
N SER A 162 2.10 18.83 -7.50
CA SER A 162 2.10 19.88 -6.47
C SER A 162 3.18 19.66 -5.41
N GLU A 163 3.38 18.41 -4.99
CA GLU A 163 4.42 18.02 -4.05
C GLU A 163 5.82 18.18 -4.67
N GLU A 164 6.02 17.76 -5.92
CA GLU A 164 7.26 17.99 -6.67
C GLU A 164 7.64 19.47 -6.71
N LEU A 165 6.69 20.36 -7.04
CA LEU A 165 6.89 21.80 -7.04
C LEU A 165 7.25 22.34 -5.63
N ARG A 166 6.57 21.84 -4.57
CA ARG A 166 6.87 22.23 -3.19
C ARG A 166 8.25 21.76 -2.73
N GLU A 167 8.66 20.56 -3.09
CA GLU A 167 9.99 20.03 -2.78
C GLU A 167 11.10 20.84 -3.46
N GLN A 168 10.88 21.32 -4.69
CA GLN A 168 11.80 22.26 -5.33
C GLN A 168 11.96 23.55 -4.51
N PHE A 169 10.86 24.15 -4.06
CA PHE A 169 10.92 25.33 -3.20
C PHE A 169 11.59 25.05 -1.86
N LYS A 170 11.34 23.89 -1.24
CA LYS A 170 12.06 23.46 -0.03
C LYS A 170 13.56 23.35 -0.28
N LYS A 171 13.99 22.73 -1.38
CA LYS A 171 15.40 22.64 -1.78
C LYS A 171 16.05 24.01 -1.95
N TYR A 172 15.36 24.94 -2.61
CA TYR A 172 15.81 26.32 -2.81
C TYR A 172 15.96 27.08 -1.49
N LYS A 173 15.05 26.85 -0.55
CA LYS A 173 15.07 27.46 0.80
C LYS A 173 16.13 26.84 1.71
N ALA A 174 16.33 25.53 1.66
CA ALA A 174 17.26 24.81 2.52
C ALA A 174 18.73 25.10 2.16
N LYS A 175 19.03 25.33 0.89
CA LYS A 175 20.38 25.64 0.39
C LYS A 175 20.38 26.92 -0.46
N PRO A 176 20.20 28.11 0.16
CA PRO A 176 19.94 29.35 -0.56
C PRO A 176 21.15 29.83 -1.39
N PHE A 177 22.38 29.64 -0.90
CA PHE A 177 23.60 30.03 -1.61
C PHE A 177 23.86 29.15 -2.84
N LEU A 178 23.67 27.83 -2.72
CA LEU A 178 23.82 26.91 -3.84
C LEU A 178 22.75 27.14 -4.93
N ASN A 179 21.58 27.64 -4.54
CA ASN A 179 20.47 27.96 -5.46
C ASN A 179 20.32 29.47 -5.70
N LEU A 180 21.35 30.28 -5.46
CA LEU A 180 21.25 31.74 -5.46
C LEU A 180 20.72 32.29 -6.79
N LEU A 181 21.25 31.81 -7.91
CA LEU A 181 20.79 32.24 -9.25
C LEU A 181 19.32 31.87 -9.50
N ASN A 182 18.89 30.67 -9.08
CA ASN A 182 17.50 30.22 -9.22
C ASN A 182 16.56 31.05 -8.34
N ASN A 183 16.98 31.37 -7.11
CA ASN A 183 16.24 32.22 -6.18
C ASN A 183 16.10 33.65 -6.72
N ILE A 184 17.19 34.26 -7.18
CA ILE A 184 17.16 35.61 -7.76
C ILE A 184 16.29 35.62 -9.02
N ARG A 185 16.48 34.65 -9.93
CA ARG A 185 15.67 34.53 -11.14
C ARG A 185 14.19 34.39 -10.78
N TYR A 186 13.84 33.51 -9.84
CA TYR A 186 12.46 33.35 -9.38
C TYR A 186 11.91 34.65 -8.81
N LEU A 187 12.63 35.33 -7.91
CA LEU A 187 12.17 36.58 -7.30
C LEU A 187 11.98 37.70 -8.34
N LEU A 188 12.92 37.85 -9.27
CA LEU A 188 12.83 38.80 -10.38
C LEU A 188 11.63 38.48 -11.27
N LEU A 189 11.53 37.23 -11.73
CA LEU A 189 10.41 36.79 -12.57
C LEU A 189 9.09 36.87 -11.83
N ARG A 190 9.03 36.70 -10.52
CA ARG A 190 7.79 36.70 -9.73
C ARG A 190 7.31 38.11 -9.40
N TYR A 191 8.20 38.97 -8.92
CA TYR A 191 7.84 40.24 -8.27
C TYR A 191 8.31 41.50 -9.00
N VAL A 192 9.35 41.42 -9.85
CA VAL A 192 9.99 42.61 -10.42
C VAL A 192 9.69 42.78 -11.91
N LEU A 193 9.93 41.75 -12.72
CA LEU A 193 9.82 41.83 -14.17
C LEU A 193 8.34 41.81 -14.61
N PRO A 194 7.95 42.59 -15.65
CA PRO A 194 6.57 42.66 -16.16
C PRO A 194 6.20 41.45 -17.05
N VAL A 195 6.65 40.25 -16.68
CA VAL A 195 6.27 39.00 -17.34
C VAL A 195 4.96 38.49 -16.77
N ASN A 196 3.99 38.18 -17.63
CA ASN A 196 2.69 37.64 -17.21
C ASN A 196 2.79 36.18 -16.77
N GLU A 197 3.68 35.41 -17.39
CA GLU A 197 3.87 34.00 -17.11
C GLU A 197 5.36 33.66 -17.11
N PHE A 198 5.75 32.65 -16.35
CA PHE A 198 7.09 32.08 -16.41
C PHE A 198 7.09 30.62 -16.01
N ASN A 199 8.07 29.86 -16.52
CA ASN A 199 8.24 28.47 -16.16
C ASN A 199 9.25 28.31 -15.03
N LEU A 200 8.95 27.39 -14.12
CA LEU A 200 9.88 26.84 -13.15
C LEU A 200 9.88 25.33 -13.33
N THR A 201 10.98 24.79 -13.87
CA THR A 201 11.09 23.38 -14.29
C THR A 201 9.99 22.99 -15.29
N ALA A 202 9.15 22.01 -14.96
CA ALA A 202 8.03 21.53 -15.78
C ALA A 202 6.73 22.34 -15.58
N PHE A 203 6.71 23.28 -14.62
CA PHE A 203 5.49 23.96 -14.19
C PHE A 203 5.48 25.42 -14.61
N ARG A 204 4.34 25.90 -15.09
CA ARG A 204 4.15 27.29 -15.51
C ARG A 204 3.41 28.07 -14.44
N PHE A 205 3.95 29.19 -14.00
CA PHE A 205 3.23 30.15 -13.17
C PHE A 205 2.60 31.25 -14.01
N ASN A 206 1.32 31.55 -13.75
CA ASN A 206 0.64 32.70 -14.31
C ASN A 206 0.43 33.76 -13.21
N LYS A 207 0.92 34.98 -13.44
CA LYS A 207 0.86 36.08 -12.47
C LYS A 207 -0.49 36.76 -12.35
N SER A 208 -1.32 36.74 -13.38
CA SER A 208 -2.61 37.44 -13.34
C SER A 208 -3.57 36.73 -12.40
N ASN A 209 -3.55 35.40 -12.41
CA ASN A 209 -4.37 34.56 -11.53
C ASN A 209 -3.57 33.90 -10.39
N LYS A 210 -2.27 34.09 -10.30
CA LYS A 210 -1.45 33.51 -9.22
C LYS A 210 -1.55 31.97 -9.10
N CYS A 211 -1.75 31.28 -10.22
CA CYS A 211 -1.82 29.82 -10.28
C CYS A 211 -0.59 29.21 -10.97
N TRP A 212 -0.27 27.98 -10.56
CA TRP A 212 0.68 27.09 -11.19
C TRP A 212 -0.05 26.06 -12.03
N TYR A 213 0.50 25.79 -13.21
CA TYR A 213 -0.06 24.90 -14.21
C TYR A 213 0.93 23.80 -14.59
N ASN A 214 0.40 22.62 -14.86
CA ASN A 214 1.15 21.54 -15.52
C ASN A 214 1.16 21.72 -17.06
N SER A 215 1.79 20.78 -17.77
CA SER A 215 1.88 20.75 -19.23
C SER A 215 0.51 20.62 -19.92
N GLU A 216 -0.47 20.04 -19.23
CA GLU A 216 -1.85 19.89 -19.71
C GLU A 216 -2.73 21.12 -19.41
N ASN A 217 -2.12 22.21 -18.92
CA ASN A 217 -2.81 23.44 -18.56
C ASN A 217 -3.84 23.26 -17.42
N GLN A 218 -3.64 22.27 -16.55
CA GLN A 218 -4.42 22.07 -15.34
C GLN A 218 -3.76 22.82 -14.17
N ILE A 219 -4.58 23.40 -13.28
CA ILE A 219 -4.07 24.06 -12.06
C ILE A 219 -3.60 22.99 -11.08
N ILE A 220 -2.33 23.07 -10.68
CA ILE A 220 -1.75 22.18 -9.67
C ILE A 220 -1.62 22.86 -8.31
N LEU A 221 -1.35 24.17 -8.28
CA LEU A 221 -1.16 24.90 -7.04
C LEU A 221 -1.57 26.37 -7.25
N PHE A 222 -2.00 27.04 -6.19
CA PHE A 222 -2.30 28.47 -6.24
C PHE A 222 -1.82 29.19 -4.97
N ASP A 223 -1.63 30.50 -5.08
CA ASP A 223 -1.27 31.33 -3.93
C ASP A 223 -2.47 31.50 -2.98
N TYR A 224 -2.58 30.64 -1.96
CA TYR A 224 -3.69 30.71 -1.00
C TYR A 224 -3.94 32.12 -0.42
N PRO A 225 -2.93 32.91 0.00
CA PRO A 225 -3.18 34.25 0.54
C PRO A 225 -3.86 35.22 -0.44
N TYR A 226 -3.66 35.03 -1.75
CA TYR A 226 -4.32 35.83 -2.77
C TYR A 226 -5.81 35.48 -2.87
N TYR A 227 -6.15 34.21 -2.67
CA TYR A 227 -7.49 33.66 -2.82
C TYR A 227 -8.28 33.54 -1.52
N GLU A 228 -7.66 33.71 -0.36
CA GLU A 228 -8.27 33.45 0.95
C GLU A 228 -9.62 34.15 1.14
N LYS A 229 -9.69 35.46 0.86
CA LYS A 229 -10.94 36.22 0.97
C LYS A 229 -11.99 35.76 -0.04
N GLN A 230 -11.58 35.43 -1.27
CA GLN A 230 -12.48 34.98 -2.32
C GLN A 230 -13.03 33.59 -1.96
N LEU A 231 -12.18 32.61 -1.65
CA LEU A 231 -12.59 31.27 -1.26
C LEU A 231 -13.52 31.28 -0.05
N TRP A 232 -13.28 32.15 0.92
CA TRP A 232 -14.19 32.33 2.03
C TRP A 232 -15.50 33.01 1.62
N GLY A 233 -15.44 34.02 0.75
CA GLY A 233 -16.59 34.76 0.23
C GLY A 233 -17.52 33.90 -0.63
N THR A 234 -17.04 33.41 -1.77
CA THR A 234 -17.77 32.63 -2.77
C THR A 234 -18.02 31.20 -2.28
N SER A 235 -16.95 30.47 -1.98
CA SER A 235 -17.02 29.01 -1.80
C SER A 235 -17.25 28.58 -0.35
N GLY A 236 -17.16 29.53 0.57
CA GLY A 236 -17.33 29.31 2.00
C GLY A 236 -16.28 28.38 2.59
N ILE A 237 -15.08 28.31 2.00
CA ILE A 237 -13.97 27.47 2.48
C ILE A 237 -12.73 28.29 2.79
N ARG A 238 -12.00 27.89 3.81
CA ARG A 238 -10.69 28.45 4.15
C ARG A 238 -9.75 27.37 4.67
N PHE A 239 -8.46 27.61 4.58
CA PHE A 239 -7.44 26.72 5.09
C PHE A 239 -7.01 27.19 6.48
N ASN A 240 -7.24 26.34 7.48
CA ASN A 240 -6.75 26.54 8.83
C ASN A 240 -5.27 26.10 8.89
N LYS A 241 -4.36 27.10 8.93
CA LYS A 241 -2.91 26.86 8.94
C LYS A 241 -2.41 26.22 10.23
N GLU A 242 -3.02 26.53 11.37
CA GLU A 242 -2.59 26.03 12.69
C GLU A 242 -2.89 24.54 12.83
N CYS A 243 -4.07 24.12 12.38
CA CYS A 243 -4.52 22.74 12.49
C CYS A 243 -4.34 21.93 11.18
N ASN A 244 -3.86 22.56 10.10
CA ASN A 244 -3.54 21.94 8.83
C ASN A 244 -4.73 21.21 8.16
N PHE A 245 -5.90 21.85 8.10
CA PHE A 245 -7.08 21.34 7.39
C PHE A 245 -7.85 22.45 6.68
N TRP A 246 -8.70 22.09 5.73
CA TRP A 246 -9.68 23.02 5.17
C TRP A 246 -10.96 22.98 5.98
N GLU A 247 -11.63 24.11 6.15
CA GLU A 247 -12.91 24.19 6.84
C GLU A 247 -13.92 25.04 6.10
N THR A 248 -15.20 24.71 6.29
CA THR A 248 -16.33 25.46 5.76
C THR A 248 -16.84 26.50 6.76
N LYS A 249 -17.68 27.43 6.29
CA LYS A 249 -18.44 28.36 7.14
C LYS A 249 -19.30 27.68 8.19
N GLU A 250 -19.79 26.49 7.87
CA GLU A 250 -20.61 25.65 8.76
C GLU A 250 -19.76 24.87 9.79
N GLY A 251 -18.42 25.04 9.78
CA GLY A 251 -17.50 24.36 10.69
C GLY A 251 -17.14 22.93 10.28
N LYS A 252 -17.55 22.48 9.09
CA LYS A 252 -17.15 21.17 8.56
C LYS A 252 -15.67 21.21 8.18
N LYS A 253 -14.92 20.18 8.56
CA LYS A 253 -13.49 20.02 8.23
C LYS A 253 -13.33 19.08 7.04
N PHE A 254 -12.41 19.40 6.13
CA PHE A 254 -11.91 18.50 5.11
C PHE A 254 -10.45 18.14 5.44
N GLU A 255 -10.25 16.89 5.81
CA GLU A 255 -8.96 16.28 6.07
C GLU A 255 -8.77 15.17 5.02
N PHE A 256 -8.00 15.43 3.96
CA PHE A 256 -7.73 14.46 2.87
C PHE A 256 -6.79 13.35 3.33
N LYS A 257 -7.23 12.58 4.32
CA LYS A 257 -6.56 11.41 4.87
C LYS A 257 -7.25 10.16 4.35
N ALA A 258 -6.55 9.04 4.36
CA ALA A 258 -7.17 7.74 4.11
C ALA A 258 -8.36 7.56 5.08
N PRO A 259 -9.49 7.00 4.60
CA PRO A 259 -10.66 6.79 5.44
C PRO A 259 -10.29 5.93 6.65
N LYS A 260 -10.86 6.24 7.82
CA LYS A 260 -10.70 5.46 9.04
C LYS A 260 -12.05 5.21 9.67
N CYS A 261 -12.29 4.01 10.19
CA CYS A 261 -13.47 3.69 10.99
C CYS A 261 -13.20 2.55 11.97
N ASN A 262 -14.10 2.35 12.94
CA ASN A 262 -13.99 1.28 13.93
C ASN A 262 -14.96 0.11 13.66
N HIS A 263 -15.66 0.12 12.52
CA HIS A 263 -16.71 -0.86 12.22
C HIS A 263 -16.21 -2.31 12.29
N LEU A 264 -14.97 -2.60 11.89
CA LEU A 264 -14.39 -3.94 12.00
C LEU A 264 -14.23 -4.36 13.46
N THR A 265 -13.66 -3.51 14.33
CA THR A 265 -13.46 -3.87 15.74
C THR A 265 -14.79 -3.95 16.50
N GLU A 266 -15.76 -3.09 16.16
CA GLU A 266 -17.14 -3.16 16.68
C GLU A 266 -17.82 -4.47 16.25
N TYR A 267 -17.68 -4.86 14.98
CA TYR A 267 -18.20 -6.12 14.46
C TYR A 267 -17.58 -7.32 15.18
N LEU A 268 -16.25 -7.36 15.29
CA LEU A 268 -15.55 -8.46 15.95
C LEU A 268 -15.90 -8.59 17.44
N PHE A 269 -16.13 -7.46 18.12
CA PHE A 269 -16.63 -7.48 19.48
C PHE A 269 -18.06 -8.03 19.55
N LYS A 270 -18.96 -7.55 18.69
CA LYS A 270 -20.37 -7.98 18.71
C LYS A 270 -20.55 -9.45 18.34
N GLU A 271 -19.89 -9.93 17.29
CA GLU A 271 -20.07 -11.28 16.75
C GLU A 271 -19.24 -12.32 17.50
N TYR A 272 -18.02 -11.96 17.92
CA TYR A 272 -17.05 -12.92 18.47
C TYR A 272 -16.64 -12.64 19.91
N ASN A 273 -17.14 -11.55 20.52
CA ASN A 273 -16.75 -11.10 21.86
C ASN A 273 -15.23 -10.90 22.01
N VAL A 274 -14.59 -10.38 20.95
CA VAL A 274 -13.16 -10.06 20.94
C VAL A 274 -12.97 -8.55 20.85
N ASN A 275 -12.35 -7.97 21.88
CA ASN A 275 -12.09 -6.54 21.95
C ASN A 275 -10.68 -6.23 21.40
N ILE A 276 -10.62 -5.53 20.27
CA ILE A 276 -9.37 -5.12 19.62
C ILE A 276 -9.27 -3.59 19.67
N PRO A 277 -8.19 -3.00 20.23
CA PRO A 277 -7.94 -1.57 20.20
C PRO A 277 -7.87 -1.04 18.76
N PHE A 278 -8.53 0.09 18.51
CA PHE A 278 -8.60 0.72 17.18
C PHE A 278 -7.22 1.10 16.59
N ASN A 279 -6.21 1.27 17.43
CA ASN A 279 -4.85 1.65 17.05
C ASN A 279 -3.88 0.47 17.01
N TRP A 280 -4.37 -0.77 17.13
CA TRP A 280 -3.54 -1.96 17.05
C TRP A 280 -2.86 -2.05 15.67
N GLN A 281 -1.55 -2.36 15.67
CA GLN A 281 -0.82 -2.61 14.43
C GLN A 281 -1.28 -3.96 13.88
N HIS A 282 -1.99 -3.91 12.76
CA HIS A 282 -2.53 -5.10 12.14
C HIS A 282 -1.40 -5.98 11.59
N TRP A 283 -1.63 -7.28 11.51
CA TRP A 283 -0.68 -8.24 10.97
C TRP A 283 -0.95 -8.46 9.48
N ASN A 284 0.11 -8.64 8.71
CA ASN A 284 0.02 -8.85 7.27
C ASN A 284 -0.06 -10.35 6.98
N GLY A 285 -1.13 -10.77 6.30
CA GLY A 285 -1.32 -12.17 5.89
C GLY A 285 -0.45 -12.62 4.72
N GLY A 286 0.38 -11.75 4.14
CA GLY A 286 1.17 -12.05 2.95
C GLY A 286 2.52 -12.71 3.21
N VAL A 287 3.03 -12.62 4.44
CA VAL A 287 4.25 -13.33 4.87
C VAL A 287 4.07 -13.87 6.27
N PHE A 288 4.10 -15.19 6.41
CA PHE A 288 4.08 -15.82 7.72
C PHE A 288 4.81 -17.17 7.77
N LEU A 289 5.38 -17.47 8.94
CA LEU A 289 6.08 -18.71 9.24
C LEU A 289 5.21 -19.58 10.14
N PHE A 290 5.08 -20.85 9.80
CA PHE A 290 4.25 -21.80 10.52
C PHE A 290 4.88 -23.20 10.52
N ASP A 291 4.47 -24.04 11.47
CA ASP A 291 4.83 -25.45 11.55
C ASP A 291 3.64 -26.26 12.11
N ASP A 292 3.87 -27.49 12.53
CA ASP A 292 2.82 -28.36 13.09
C ASP A 292 2.15 -27.75 14.33
N SER A 293 2.84 -26.92 15.11
CA SER A 293 2.28 -26.23 16.29
C SER A 293 1.32 -25.10 15.92
N SER A 294 1.27 -24.68 14.65
CA SER A 294 0.34 -23.66 14.15
C SER A 294 -1.06 -24.21 13.85
N GLU A 295 -1.28 -25.52 13.98
CA GLU A 295 -2.51 -26.20 13.53
C GLU A 295 -3.80 -25.60 14.08
N ASP A 296 -3.88 -25.39 15.39
CA ASP A 296 -5.08 -24.82 16.02
C ASP A 296 -5.36 -23.39 15.54
N PHE A 297 -4.29 -22.59 15.38
CA PHE A 297 -4.40 -21.22 14.89
C PHE A 297 -4.92 -21.20 13.45
N LEU A 298 -4.31 -21.99 12.56
CA LEU A 298 -4.65 -22.02 11.13
C LEU A 298 -6.06 -22.61 10.92
N ASN A 299 -6.42 -23.66 11.64
CA ASN A 299 -7.77 -24.23 11.58
C ASN A 299 -8.83 -23.22 12.03
N TYR A 300 -8.60 -22.52 13.15
CA TYR A 300 -9.52 -21.48 13.61
C TYR A 300 -9.62 -20.33 12.59
N TRP A 301 -8.48 -19.84 12.07
CA TRP A 301 -8.46 -18.77 11.08
C TRP A 301 -9.21 -19.15 9.82
N HIS A 302 -8.98 -20.36 9.31
CA HIS A 302 -9.69 -20.91 8.16
C HIS A 302 -11.19 -20.96 8.40
N ASP A 303 -11.64 -21.61 9.49
CA ASP A 303 -13.06 -21.81 9.76
C ASP A 303 -13.81 -20.47 9.89
N LYS A 304 -13.18 -19.47 10.52
CA LYS A 304 -13.77 -18.12 10.58
C LYS A 304 -13.79 -17.44 9.23
N THR A 305 -12.71 -17.53 8.46
CA THR A 305 -12.65 -16.91 7.12
C THR A 305 -13.71 -17.48 6.19
N ILE A 306 -13.89 -18.80 6.18
CA ILE A 306 -14.92 -19.44 5.34
C ILE A 306 -16.33 -19.06 5.79
N LYS A 307 -16.57 -18.92 7.11
CA LYS A 307 -17.86 -18.42 7.63
C LYS A 307 -18.18 -17.01 7.10
N GLU A 308 -17.17 -16.13 6.96
CA GLU A 308 -17.38 -14.75 6.51
C GLU A 308 -17.68 -14.64 5.00
N PHE A 309 -17.46 -15.69 4.19
CA PHE A 309 -17.74 -15.63 2.75
C PHE A 309 -19.22 -15.40 2.42
N SER A 310 -20.12 -15.78 3.32
CA SER A 310 -21.56 -15.57 3.18
C SER A 310 -22.10 -14.40 4.01
N ASN A 311 -21.21 -13.59 4.61
CA ASN A 311 -21.61 -12.49 5.46
C ASN A 311 -21.62 -11.15 4.70
N ASP A 312 -22.82 -10.62 4.48
CA ASP A 312 -23.04 -9.35 3.78
C ASP A 312 -22.46 -8.12 4.50
N TYR A 313 -22.13 -8.21 5.79
CA TYR A 313 -21.53 -7.10 6.54
C TYR A 313 -20.03 -6.93 6.25
N THR A 314 -19.35 -7.99 5.84
CA THR A 314 -17.90 -8.03 5.61
C THR A 314 -17.58 -8.21 4.13
N LYS A 315 -16.45 -7.66 3.69
CA LYS A 315 -15.89 -7.98 2.37
C LYS A 315 -15.18 -9.33 2.45
N THR A 316 -15.20 -10.08 1.35
CA THR A 316 -14.46 -11.35 1.22
C THR A 316 -12.94 -11.11 1.35
N ARG A 317 -12.43 -11.26 2.57
CA ARG A 317 -11.03 -11.02 2.96
C ARG A 317 -10.67 -11.87 4.18
N ASP A 318 -9.45 -12.35 4.25
CA ASP A 318 -8.88 -13.15 5.36
C ASP A 318 -8.30 -12.30 6.49
N GLN A 319 -7.99 -11.03 6.21
CA GLN A 319 -7.31 -10.15 7.14
C GLN A 319 -8.10 -9.78 8.41
N GLY A 320 -9.43 -9.63 8.29
CA GLY A 320 -10.29 -9.32 9.44
C GLY A 320 -10.38 -10.49 10.41
N THR A 321 -10.51 -11.71 9.87
CA THR A 321 -10.50 -12.96 10.63
C THR A 321 -9.09 -13.32 11.13
N LEU A 322 -8.03 -12.86 10.46
CA LEU A 322 -6.66 -12.94 11.00
C LEU A 322 -6.56 -12.12 12.29
N ALA A 323 -7.01 -10.86 12.29
CA ALA A 323 -7.04 -10.03 13.50
C ALA A 323 -7.83 -10.69 14.63
N LEU A 324 -9.01 -11.24 14.32
CA LEU A 324 -9.80 -12.02 15.26
C LEU A 324 -9.00 -13.19 15.88
N THR A 325 -8.32 -13.96 15.03
CA THR A 325 -7.57 -15.16 15.45
C THR A 325 -6.38 -14.78 16.34
N VAL A 326 -5.62 -13.75 15.96
CA VAL A 326 -4.50 -13.25 16.77
C VAL A 326 -4.92 -12.92 18.19
N TRP A 327 -6.03 -12.19 18.34
CA TRP A 327 -6.53 -11.79 19.66
C TRP A 327 -7.18 -12.95 20.41
N LYS A 328 -7.84 -13.88 19.71
CA LYS A 328 -8.41 -15.09 20.30
C LYS A 328 -7.33 -15.97 20.96
N PHE A 329 -6.15 -16.05 20.35
CA PHE A 329 -5.01 -16.83 20.84
C PHE A 329 -4.03 -16.05 21.73
N GLY A 330 -4.32 -14.78 22.04
CA GLY A 330 -3.47 -13.96 22.92
C GLY A 330 -2.12 -13.57 22.29
N LEU A 331 -2.03 -13.50 20.96
CA LEU A 331 -0.80 -13.27 20.22
C LEU A 331 -0.58 -11.78 19.84
N GLN A 332 -1.39 -10.85 20.32
CA GLN A 332 -1.34 -9.43 19.92
C GLN A 332 0.01 -8.73 20.20
N ASN A 333 0.83 -9.29 21.10
CA ASN A 333 2.18 -8.81 21.44
C ASN A 333 3.28 -9.80 21.02
N HIS A 334 2.94 -10.81 20.22
CA HIS A 334 3.89 -11.81 19.75
C HIS A 334 4.94 -11.17 18.84
N PRO A 335 6.21 -11.64 18.85
CA PRO A 335 7.23 -11.14 17.95
C PRO A 335 6.79 -11.22 16.49
N ASN A 336 6.97 -10.12 15.76
CA ASN A 336 6.70 -10.07 14.32
C ASN A 336 7.98 -10.37 13.52
N ILE A 337 7.77 -10.89 12.31
CA ILE A 337 8.83 -11.00 11.31
C ILE A 337 9.33 -9.57 10.98
N PRO A 338 10.65 -9.35 10.92
CA PRO A 338 11.21 -8.02 10.62
C PRO A 338 10.76 -7.46 9.27
N LYS A 339 10.68 -6.13 9.18
CA LYS A 339 10.15 -5.41 8.00
C LYS A 339 10.92 -5.72 6.71
N GLU A 340 12.21 -6.01 6.78
CA GLU A 340 13.02 -6.39 5.63
C GLU A 340 12.54 -7.68 4.93
N TYR A 341 11.77 -8.52 5.61
CA TYR A 341 11.19 -9.74 5.04
C TYR A 341 9.74 -9.58 4.57
N ASN A 342 9.14 -8.40 4.73
CA ASN A 342 7.84 -8.07 4.18
C ASN A 342 7.76 -6.57 3.93
N TRP A 343 8.65 -6.06 3.07
CA TRP A 343 8.64 -4.64 2.78
C TRP A 343 7.54 -4.32 1.79
N ILE A 344 6.39 -3.90 2.32
CA ILE A 344 5.24 -3.43 1.56
C ILE A 344 5.63 -2.13 0.84
N THR A 345 5.66 -2.17 -0.48
CA THR A 345 6.05 -1.04 -1.33
C THR A 345 4.83 -0.26 -1.77
N GLU A 346 4.60 0.91 -1.18
CA GLU A 346 3.42 1.73 -1.48
C GLU A 346 3.77 2.82 -2.50
N TYR A 347 3.25 2.70 -3.74
CA TYR A 347 3.49 3.66 -4.82
C TYR A 347 3.14 5.11 -4.45
N ALA A 348 2.04 5.30 -3.72
CA ALA A 348 1.59 6.62 -3.29
C ALA A 348 2.50 7.25 -2.22
N ASN A 349 3.43 6.48 -1.64
CA ASN A 349 4.32 6.94 -0.60
C ASN A 349 5.68 7.35 -1.18
N ASN A 350 5.86 8.66 -1.36
CA ASN A 350 7.10 9.24 -1.87
C ASN A 350 8.33 9.00 -0.96
N ASP A 351 8.18 8.54 0.28
CA ASP A 351 9.32 8.17 1.14
C ASP A 351 9.84 6.75 0.82
N ILE A 352 9.04 5.92 0.12
CA ILE A 352 9.40 4.58 -0.35
C ILE A 352 9.93 4.68 -1.77
N GLN A 353 11.25 4.55 -1.91
CA GLN A 353 11.96 4.72 -3.17
C GLN A 353 13.16 3.79 -3.29
N TRP A 354 13.68 3.70 -4.51
CA TRP A 354 14.96 3.10 -4.80
C TRP A 354 15.81 4.05 -5.65
N ASP A 355 17.10 4.09 -5.39
CA ASP A 355 18.09 4.82 -6.18
C ASP A 355 19.31 3.94 -6.42
N LYS A 356 19.78 3.89 -7.66
CA LYS A 356 20.91 3.03 -8.08
C LYS A 356 22.18 3.25 -7.25
N SER A 357 22.42 4.46 -6.77
CA SER A 357 23.62 4.82 -6.00
C SER A 357 23.43 4.69 -4.48
N LYS A 358 22.18 4.76 -3.98
CA LYS A 358 21.88 4.78 -2.55
C LYS A 358 21.19 3.52 -2.02
N GLY A 359 20.64 2.69 -2.89
CA GLY A 359 19.84 1.52 -2.51
C GLY A 359 18.38 1.88 -2.22
N TYR A 360 17.76 1.12 -1.31
CA TYR A 360 16.35 1.27 -0.96
C TYR A 360 16.16 2.19 0.25
N THR A 361 14.99 2.83 0.32
CA THR A 361 14.56 3.65 1.46
C THR A 361 13.08 3.45 1.75
N PHE A 362 12.70 3.54 3.02
CA PHE A 362 11.29 3.69 3.44
C PHE A 362 11.00 5.06 4.09
N ASP A 363 11.98 5.97 4.16
CA ASP A 363 11.90 7.25 4.87
C ASP A 363 12.50 8.43 4.07
N GLY A 364 12.53 8.35 2.74
CA GLY A 364 13.08 9.40 1.88
C GLY A 364 14.61 9.55 1.96
N PHE A 365 15.33 8.44 2.13
CA PHE A 365 16.79 8.34 2.30
C PHE A 365 17.32 9.03 3.56
N ARG A 366 16.50 9.08 4.63
CA ARG A 366 17.00 9.42 5.97
C ARG A 366 17.79 8.25 6.56
N SER A 367 17.43 7.02 6.19
CA SER A 367 18.19 5.81 6.48
C SER A 367 18.38 4.94 5.23
N GLU A 368 19.44 4.13 5.23
CA GLU A 368 19.61 3.05 4.24
C GLU A 368 18.78 1.85 4.68
N PHE A 369 17.98 1.30 3.77
CA PHE A 369 17.18 0.11 4.01
C PHE A 369 17.63 -1.05 3.12
N LYS A 370 17.70 -2.26 3.69
CA LYS A 370 18.17 -3.48 3.01
C LYS A 370 17.08 -4.55 3.04
N PRO A 371 16.09 -4.47 2.15
CA PRO A 371 15.03 -5.47 2.06
C PRO A 371 15.59 -6.81 1.54
N ASN A 372 14.97 -7.89 2.01
CA ASN A 372 15.14 -9.26 1.51
C ASN A 372 13.97 -9.66 0.61
N PHE A 373 12.76 -9.19 0.94
CA PHE A 373 11.55 -9.33 0.15
C PHE A 373 10.89 -7.97 -0.09
N MET A 374 10.45 -7.71 -1.32
CA MET A 374 9.53 -6.62 -1.66
C MET A 374 8.14 -7.21 -1.85
N HIS A 375 7.14 -6.65 -1.19
CA HIS A 375 5.75 -7.01 -1.35
C HIS A 375 5.07 -5.91 -2.18
N ILE A 376 4.83 -6.20 -3.45
CA ILE A 376 4.41 -5.24 -4.49
C ILE A 376 2.92 -5.43 -4.79
N TYR A 377 2.08 -4.98 -3.86
CA TYR A 377 0.63 -5.20 -3.91
C TYR A 377 -0.13 -4.26 -4.87
N HIS A 378 0.53 -3.25 -5.44
CA HIS A 378 -0.02 -2.33 -6.44
C HIS A 378 1.06 -1.92 -7.45
N GLU A 379 0.63 -1.43 -8.62
CA GLU A 379 1.52 -0.88 -9.66
C GLU A 379 2.55 -1.89 -10.22
N TRP A 380 2.17 -3.16 -10.24
CA TRP A 380 2.95 -4.23 -10.86
C TRP A 380 3.23 -3.89 -12.34
N GLY A 381 4.49 -3.94 -12.76
CA GLY A 381 4.86 -3.59 -14.13
C GLY A 381 5.04 -2.09 -14.41
N ASN A 382 4.84 -1.20 -13.43
CA ASN A 382 4.88 0.24 -13.67
C ASN A 382 6.32 0.76 -13.86
N LYS A 383 6.68 1.03 -15.12
CA LYS A 383 8.01 1.51 -15.54
C LYS A 383 8.34 2.95 -15.13
N ASP A 384 7.37 3.70 -14.61
CA ASP A 384 7.61 5.06 -14.10
C ASP A 384 7.87 5.07 -12.58
N TRP A 385 7.98 3.90 -11.96
CA TRP A 385 8.20 3.74 -10.53
C TRP A 385 9.59 3.22 -10.20
N SER A 386 10.32 3.98 -9.38
CA SER A 386 11.71 3.65 -9.00
C SER A 386 11.87 2.26 -8.36
N ILE A 387 10.86 1.75 -7.63
CA ILE A 387 10.91 0.39 -7.08
C ILE A 387 10.86 -0.64 -8.20
N TRP A 388 10.02 -0.44 -9.22
CA TRP A 388 9.95 -1.36 -10.35
C TRP A 388 11.23 -1.33 -11.20
N ASP A 389 11.88 -0.17 -11.34
CA ASP A 389 13.20 -0.07 -11.98
C ASP A 389 14.24 -0.97 -11.28
N SER A 390 14.15 -1.07 -9.95
CA SER A 390 15.02 -1.96 -9.18
C SER A 390 14.75 -3.44 -9.48
N VAL A 391 13.47 -3.81 -9.67
CA VAL A 391 13.04 -5.17 -10.00
C VAL A 391 13.55 -5.56 -11.39
N ILE A 392 13.43 -4.67 -12.37
CA ILE A 392 13.97 -4.89 -13.73
C ILE A 392 15.49 -5.09 -13.68
N GLN A 393 16.22 -4.24 -12.94
CA GLN A 393 17.67 -4.39 -12.82
C GLN A 393 18.12 -5.66 -12.09
N LEU A 394 17.29 -6.18 -11.18
CA LEU A 394 17.54 -7.48 -10.57
C LEU A 394 17.31 -8.58 -11.60
N GLN A 395 16.22 -8.54 -12.36
CA GLN A 395 15.91 -9.52 -13.40
C GLN A 395 17.02 -9.60 -14.46
N GLU A 396 17.51 -8.45 -14.95
CA GLU A 396 18.61 -8.39 -15.91
C GLU A 396 19.91 -9.07 -15.41
N LYS A 397 20.10 -9.14 -14.09
CA LYS A 397 21.23 -9.85 -13.47
C LYS A 397 20.97 -11.34 -13.28
N LEU A 398 19.71 -11.77 -13.25
CA LEU A 398 19.34 -13.19 -13.20
C LEU A 398 19.52 -13.86 -14.56
N ASP A 399 19.34 -13.10 -15.63
CA ASP A 399 19.47 -13.57 -17.02
C ASP A 399 20.93 -13.60 -17.54
N GLN A 400 21.88 -13.09 -16.76
CA GLN A 400 23.33 -13.11 -17.03
C GLN A 400 24.00 -14.26 -16.28
#